data_AF-A0A420IQZ5-F1
#
_entry.id   AF-A0A420IQZ5-F1
#
_cell.length_a   1.000
_cell.length_b   1.000
_cell.length_c   1.000
_cell.angle_alpha   90.00
_cell.angle_beta   90.00
_cell.angle_gamma   90.00
#
_symmetry.space_group_name_H-M   'P 1'
#
loop_
_entity.id
_entity.type
_entity.pdbx_description
1 polymer ?
#
loop_
_entity_poly.entity_id
_entity_poly.type
_entity_poly.pdbx_seq_one_letter_code
_entity_poly.pdbx_strand_id
1 'polypeptide(L)'
;MSLAFPKHLLEIFDSVDQEKWGKKVKISDSNDVTEKVINGYILHTKLWYEKGDYQDYDLWESFREDFANWTTEIFNICDTKIRRDFINFLVQHGVYIPRNGGKIAENLSHLVQVDNYHEWTIKEVADSMKTSKHFYSRFNPKTKNRAIIY
;
A
#
# COMPACT_ATOMS: atom_id res chain seq x y z
N MET A 1 6.73 17.14 7.36
CA MET A 1 6.85 16.53 8.71
C MET A 1 6.94 15.01 8.55
N SER A 2 7.69 14.29 9.39
CA SER A 2 7.76 12.81 9.35
C SER A 2 7.06 12.22 10.58
N LEU A 3 6.35 11.09 10.42
CA LEU A 3 5.80 10.36 11.56
C LEU A 3 6.91 9.72 12.38
N ALA A 4 6.79 9.77 13.70
CA ALA A 4 7.66 9.02 14.60
C ALA A 4 7.51 7.51 14.38
N PHE A 5 8.57 6.74 14.64
CA PHE A 5 8.49 5.29 14.57
C PHE A 5 7.48 4.76 15.62
N PRO A 6 6.43 4.02 15.23
CA PRO A 6 5.38 3.61 16.15
C PRO A 6 5.83 2.52 17.12
N LYS A 7 5.37 2.60 18.38
CA LYS A 7 5.62 1.56 19.39
C LYS A 7 5.06 0.19 19.01
N HIS A 8 4.00 0.12 18.22
CA HIS A 8 3.41 -1.16 17.80
C HIS A 8 4.23 -1.86 16.70
N LEU A 9 5.24 -1.19 16.12
CA LEU A 9 6.17 -1.78 15.15
C LEU A 9 7.51 -2.17 15.78
N LEU A 10 7.62 -2.20 17.12
CA LEU A 10 8.86 -2.58 17.81
C LEU A 10 9.33 -4.00 17.46
N GLU A 11 8.40 -4.91 17.13
CA GLU A 11 8.75 -6.28 16.75
C GLU A 11 9.49 -6.37 15.40
N ILE A 12 9.35 -5.36 14.54
CA ILE A 12 10.04 -5.27 13.25
C ILE A 12 11.13 -4.20 13.26
N PHE A 13 11.48 -3.66 14.44
CA PHE A 13 12.46 -2.60 14.61
C PHE A 13 13.81 -2.93 13.95
N ASP A 14 14.29 -4.17 14.12
CA ASP A 14 15.56 -4.64 13.54
C ASP A 14 15.52 -4.79 12.02
N SER A 15 14.31 -4.84 11.44
CA SER A 15 14.07 -4.97 10.01
C SER A 15 13.95 -3.61 9.30
N VAL A 16 14.16 -2.50 10.02
CA VAL A 16 13.99 -1.13 9.53
C VAL A 16 15.24 -0.29 9.83
N ASP A 17 15.63 0.55 8.88
CA ASP A 17 16.66 1.57 9.08
C ASP A 17 16.02 2.81 9.74
N GLN A 18 16.35 3.03 11.01
CA GLN A 18 15.77 4.11 11.82
C GLN A 18 16.31 5.48 11.43
N GLU A 19 17.54 5.56 10.95
CA GLU A 19 18.13 6.84 10.51
C GLU A 19 17.50 7.32 9.21
N LYS A 20 17.01 6.38 8.39
CA LYS A 20 16.33 6.65 7.12
C LYS A 20 14.81 6.69 7.22
N TRP A 21 14.24 6.46 8.42
CA TRP A 21 12.79 6.46 8.65
C TRP A 21 12.13 7.79 8.22
N GLY A 22 11.19 7.67 7.28
CA GLY A 22 10.46 8.80 6.70
C GLY A 22 11.26 9.76 5.84
N LYS A 23 12.44 9.33 5.37
CA LYS A 23 13.21 10.02 4.33
C LYS A 23 12.91 9.37 2.97
N LYS A 24 12.99 10.17 1.91
CA LYS A 24 12.87 9.64 0.53
C LYS A 24 14.02 8.69 0.22
N VAL A 25 13.70 7.57 -0.42
CA VAL A 25 14.69 6.60 -0.91
C VAL A 25 15.29 7.11 -2.23
N LYS A 26 16.62 7.14 -2.31
CA LYS A 26 17.34 7.45 -3.55
C LYS A 26 17.66 6.15 -4.30
N ILE A 27 16.86 5.81 -5.31
CA ILE A 27 17.03 4.59 -6.09
C ILE A 27 18.40 4.49 -6.79
N SER A 28 19.04 5.64 -7.07
CA SER A 28 20.38 5.70 -7.67
C SER A 28 21.53 5.43 -6.69
N ASP A 29 21.28 5.36 -5.39
CA ASP A 29 22.31 5.16 -4.36
C ASP A 29 22.15 3.76 -3.75
N SER A 30 23.12 2.87 -3.99
CA SER A 30 23.08 1.50 -3.51
C SER A 30 22.98 1.38 -1.98
N ASN A 31 23.44 2.39 -1.23
CA ASN A 31 23.31 2.41 0.23
C ASN A 31 21.86 2.71 0.68
N ASP A 32 21.07 3.38 -0.16
CA ASP A 32 19.65 3.66 0.09
C ASP A 32 18.73 2.53 -0.40
N VAL A 33 19.24 1.58 -1.19
CA VAL A 33 18.46 0.45 -1.73
C VAL A 33 18.82 -0.85 -0.98
N THR A 34 18.71 -0.81 0.34
CA THR A 34 18.84 -1.98 1.22
C THR A 34 17.48 -2.43 1.75
N GLU A 35 17.34 -3.70 2.11
CA GLU A 35 16.09 -4.27 2.63
C GLU A 35 15.52 -3.43 3.80
N LYS A 36 16.36 -3.02 4.75
CA LYS A 36 15.92 -2.24 5.92
C LYS A 36 15.38 -0.85 5.56
N VAL A 37 16.00 -0.20 4.59
CA VAL A 37 15.55 1.13 4.12
C VAL A 37 14.24 1.00 3.34
N ILE A 38 14.14 0.02 2.45
CA ILE A 38 12.93 -0.23 1.65
C ILE A 38 11.75 -0.64 2.56
N ASN A 39 11.99 -1.53 3.52
CA ASN A 39 10.99 -1.91 4.54
C ASN A 39 10.49 -0.68 5.29
N GLY A 40 11.42 0.16 5.76
CA GLY A 40 11.11 1.40 6.47
C GLY A 40 10.26 2.37 5.65
N TYR A 41 10.61 2.57 4.37
CA TYR A 41 9.86 3.46 3.49
C TYR A 41 8.43 2.98 3.28
N ILE A 42 8.22 1.70 2.92
CA ILE A 42 6.87 1.16 2.69
C ILE A 42 6.00 1.27 3.94
N LEU A 43 6.54 0.89 5.11
CA LEU A 43 5.79 0.97 6.37
C LEU A 43 5.45 2.41 6.75
N HIS A 44 6.40 3.33 6.61
CA HIS A 44 6.17 4.75 6.90
C HIS A 44 5.11 5.35 5.98
N THR A 45 5.18 5.06 4.68
CA THR A 45 4.19 5.51 3.70
C THR A 45 2.80 4.95 4.01
N LYS A 46 2.70 3.65 4.34
CA LYS A 46 1.43 3.05 4.80
C LYS A 46 0.85 3.78 6.01
N LEU A 47 1.66 4.10 7.02
CA LEU A 47 1.22 4.84 8.21
C LEU A 47 0.73 6.26 7.87
N TRP A 48 1.33 6.91 6.87
CA TRP A 48 0.85 8.20 6.37
C TRP A 48 -0.52 8.09 5.70
N TYR A 49 -0.71 7.05 4.88
CA TYR A 49 -2.00 6.77 4.26
C TYR A 49 -3.07 6.47 5.30
N GLU A 50 -2.76 5.65 6.31
CA GLU A 50 -3.65 5.37 7.43
C GLU A 50 -4.02 6.65 8.20
N LYS A 51 -3.03 7.49 8.52
CA LYS A 51 -3.27 8.73 9.28
C LYS A 51 -4.12 9.74 8.52
N GLY A 52 -4.01 9.78 7.20
CA GLY A 52 -4.77 10.68 6.35
C GLY A 52 -6.08 10.10 5.81
N ASP A 53 -6.46 8.90 6.26
CA ASP A 53 -7.64 8.18 5.77
C ASP A 53 -7.69 8.05 4.24
N TYR A 54 -6.53 7.86 3.59
CA TYR A 54 -6.42 7.76 2.14
C TYR A 54 -7.17 6.52 1.65
N GLN A 55 -8.05 6.71 0.66
CA GLN A 55 -8.87 5.66 0.07
C GLN A 55 -9.08 5.89 -1.42
N ASP A 56 -9.50 4.82 -2.11
CA ASP A 56 -9.95 4.83 -3.49
C ASP A 56 -8.96 5.53 -4.43
N TYR A 57 -9.41 6.57 -5.15
CA TYR A 57 -8.61 7.33 -6.11
C TYR A 57 -7.43 8.04 -5.42
N ASP A 58 -7.68 8.70 -4.28
CA ASP A 58 -6.67 9.51 -3.60
C ASP A 58 -5.49 8.64 -3.12
N LEU A 59 -5.79 7.43 -2.63
CA LEU A 59 -4.77 6.45 -2.25
C LEU A 59 -4.00 5.95 -3.47
N TRP A 60 -4.68 5.65 -4.57
CA TRP A 60 -4.04 5.17 -5.79
C TRP A 60 -3.11 6.22 -6.41
N GLU A 61 -3.57 7.48 -6.50
CA GLU A 61 -2.79 8.59 -7.05
C GLU A 61 -1.55 8.86 -6.19
N SER A 62 -1.72 8.93 -4.87
CA SER A 62 -0.61 9.14 -3.93
C SER A 62 0.41 8.00 -3.97
N PHE A 63 -0.06 6.75 -4.05
CA PHE A 63 0.82 5.59 -4.25
C PHE A 63 1.62 5.71 -5.54
N ARG A 64 1.01 6.08 -6.66
CA ARG A 64 1.75 6.24 -7.92
C ARG A 64 2.83 7.31 -7.81
N GLU A 65 2.53 8.44 -7.19
CA GLU A 65 3.49 9.53 -7.01
C GLU A 65 4.65 9.12 -6.09
N ASP A 66 4.35 8.54 -4.93
CA ASP A 66 5.35 8.18 -3.91
C ASP A 66 6.31 7.07 -4.38
N PHE A 67 5.86 6.25 -5.34
CA PHE A 67 6.58 5.10 -5.87
C PHE A 67 6.92 5.23 -7.37
N ALA A 68 6.80 6.42 -7.98
CA ALA A 68 6.89 6.64 -9.44
C ALA A 68 8.13 6.03 -10.13
N ASN A 69 9.25 5.90 -9.42
CA ASN A 69 10.52 5.37 -9.95
C ASN A 69 10.85 3.95 -9.47
N TRP A 70 9.91 3.27 -8.81
CA TRP A 70 10.13 1.95 -8.25
C TRP A 70 9.79 0.89 -9.28
N THR A 71 10.71 -0.05 -9.46
CA THR A 71 10.54 -1.21 -10.32
C THR A 71 10.20 -2.45 -9.49
N THR A 72 9.89 -3.55 -10.18
CA THR A 72 9.68 -4.87 -9.57
C THR A 72 10.87 -5.30 -8.72
N GLU A 73 12.10 -5.00 -9.15
CA GLU A 73 13.34 -5.33 -8.45
C GLU A 73 13.43 -4.58 -7.12
N ILE A 74 13.09 -3.29 -7.10
CA ILE A 74 13.08 -2.48 -5.88
C ILE A 74 12.02 -3.00 -4.90
N PHE A 75 10.81 -3.29 -5.38
CA PHE A 75 9.80 -3.90 -4.53
C PHE A 75 10.25 -5.28 -4.01
N ASN A 76 10.99 -6.07 -4.79
CA ASN A 76 11.48 -7.39 -4.39
C ASN A 76 12.50 -7.35 -3.24
N ILE A 77 13.19 -6.23 -3.03
CA ILE A 77 14.13 -6.04 -1.92
C ILE A 77 13.41 -5.99 -0.57
N CYS A 78 12.14 -5.56 -0.55
CA CYS A 78 11.33 -5.56 0.67
C CYS A 78 11.12 -6.97 1.24
N ASP A 79 10.88 -7.10 2.54
CA ASP A 79 10.40 -8.35 3.11
C ASP A 79 9.02 -8.74 2.53
N THR A 80 8.83 -10.05 2.32
CA THR A 80 7.60 -10.56 1.71
C THR A 80 6.36 -10.33 2.57
N LYS A 81 6.49 -10.34 3.91
CA LYS A 81 5.36 -10.09 4.81
C LYS A 81 4.96 -8.62 4.78
N ILE A 82 5.93 -7.70 4.76
CA ILE A 82 5.66 -6.25 4.63
C ILE A 82 4.98 -5.95 3.29
N ARG A 83 5.50 -6.49 2.18
CA ARG A 83 4.83 -6.37 0.87
C ARG A 83 3.39 -6.88 0.90
N ARG A 84 3.15 -8.02 1.55
CA ARG A 84 1.82 -8.63 1.66
C ARG A 84 0.88 -7.78 2.51
N ASP A 85 1.36 -7.21 3.61
CA ASP A 85 0.57 -6.29 4.42
C ASP A 85 0.20 -5.04 3.61
N PHE A 86 1.16 -4.46 2.90
CA PHE A 86 0.95 -3.26 2.12
C PHE A 86 -0.03 -3.45 0.95
N ILE A 87 0.11 -4.53 0.17
CA ILE A 87 -0.82 -4.80 -0.93
C ILE A 87 -2.23 -5.09 -0.42
N ASN A 88 -2.36 -5.77 0.74
CA ASN A 88 -3.65 -5.99 1.38
C ASN A 88 -4.27 -4.67 1.82
N PHE A 89 -3.48 -3.76 2.41
CA PHE A 89 -3.91 -2.43 2.79
C PHE A 89 -4.48 -1.66 1.59
N LEU A 90 -3.73 -1.60 0.48
CA LEU A 90 -4.17 -0.93 -0.74
C LEU A 90 -5.52 -1.47 -1.24
N VAL A 91 -5.65 -2.80 -1.34
CA VAL A 91 -6.90 -3.45 -1.78
C VAL A 91 -8.06 -3.19 -0.83
N GLN A 92 -7.83 -3.28 0.48
CA GLN A 92 -8.86 -3.02 1.48
C GLN A 92 -9.38 -1.58 1.44
N HIS A 93 -8.55 -0.64 1.01
CA HIS A 93 -8.87 0.78 0.92
C HIS A 93 -9.27 1.22 -0.49
N GLY A 94 -9.54 0.28 -1.40
CA GLY A 94 -10.16 0.59 -2.69
C GLY A 94 -9.23 0.68 -3.88
N VAL A 95 -7.94 0.35 -3.73
CA VAL A 95 -7.04 0.26 -4.89
C VAL A 95 -7.18 -1.11 -5.54
N TYR A 96 -7.62 -1.14 -6.78
CA TYR A 96 -7.81 -2.39 -7.50
C TYR A 96 -6.48 -3.04 -7.90
N ILE A 97 -6.36 -4.33 -7.62
CA ILE A 97 -5.24 -5.16 -8.07
C ILE A 97 -5.80 -6.51 -8.55
N PRO A 98 -5.50 -6.93 -9.80
CA PRO A 98 -5.99 -8.19 -10.34
C PRO A 98 -5.57 -9.41 -9.52
N ARG A 99 -6.52 -10.33 -9.30
CA ARG A 99 -6.28 -11.62 -8.62
C ARG A 99 -5.94 -12.72 -9.63
N ASN A 100 -4.84 -12.55 -10.35
CA ASN A 100 -4.38 -13.47 -11.39
C ASN A 100 -3.27 -14.43 -10.94
N GLY A 101 -2.94 -14.45 -9.63
CA GLY A 101 -1.82 -15.24 -9.10
C GLY A 101 -0.43 -14.64 -9.37
N GLY A 102 -0.37 -13.40 -9.88
CA GLY A 102 0.88 -12.66 -10.09
C GLY A 102 1.65 -12.40 -8.79
N LYS A 103 2.95 -12.17 -8.92
CA LYS A 103 3.80 -11.86 -7.75
C LYS A 103 3.46 -10.48 -7.21
N ILE A 104 3.51 -10.32 -5.89
CA ILE A 104 3.15 -9.06 -5.21
C ILE A 104 3.99 -7.88 -5.73
N ALA A 105 5.30 -8.07 -5.91
CA ALA A 105 6.18 -7.00 -6.41
C ALA A 105 5.86 -6.59 -7.86
N GLU A 106 5.51 -7.55 -8.71
CA GLU A 106 5.10 -7.27 -10.11
C GLU A 106 3.78 -6.48 -10.12
N ASN A 107 2.83 -6.85 -9.28
CA ASN A 107 1.55 -6.14 -9.15
C ASN A 107 1.72 -4.71 -8.64
N LEU A 108 2.58 -4.48 -7.64
CA LEU A 108 2.88 -3.14 -7.11
C LEU A 108 3.57 -2.28 -8.17
N SER A 109 4.57 -2.82 -8.87
CA SER A 109 5.27 -2.14 -9.98
C SER A 109 4.31 -1.78 -11.12
N HIS A 110 3.45 -2.73 -11.53
CA HIS A 110 2.42 -2.46 -12.53
C HIS A 110 1.50 -1.33 -12.08
N LEU A 111 1.04 -1.34 -10.83
CA LEU A 111 0.15 -0.31 -10.30
C LEU A 111 0.76 1.10 -10.35
N VAL A 112 2.08 1.24 -10.19
CA VAL A 112 2.80 2.51 -10.37
C VAL A 112 2.66 3.02 -11.81
N GLN A 113 2.70 2.11 -12.78
CA GLN A 113 2.75 2.41 -14.22
C GLN A 113 1.37 2.60 -14.87
N VAL A 114 0.29 2.06 -14.29
CA VAL A 114 -1.05 2.19 -14.87
C VAL A 114 -1.50 3.64 -14.85
N ASP A 115 -1.89 4.18 -16.00
CA ASP A 115 -2.27 5.59 -16.14
C ASP A 115 -3.65 5.96 -15.59
N ASN A 116 -4.56 4.99 -15.50
CA ASN A 116 -5.95 5.23 -15.14
C ASN A 116 -6.36 4.45 -13.88
N TYR A 117 -7.10 5.12 -13.01
CA TYR A 117 -7.73 4.48 -11.88
C TYR A 117 -8.80 3.47 -12.34
N HIS A 118 -8.72 2.24 -11.84
CA HIS A 118 -9.74 1.22 -12.09
C HIS A 118 -10.84 1.32 -11.04
N GLU A 119 -12.05 1.66 -11.50
CA GLU A 119 -13.23 1.61 -10.64
C GLU A 119 -13.70 0.17 -10.43
N TRP A 120 -13.93 -0.21 -9.17
CA TRP A 120 -14.36 -1.56 -8.83
C TRP A 120 -15.77 -1.87 -9.35
N THR A 121 -15.91 -3.00 -10.02
CA THR A 121 -17.23 -3.57 -10.33
C THR A 121 -17.83 -4.27 -9.11
N ILE A 122 -19.16 -4.42 -9.07
CA ILE A 122 -19.87 -5.14 -7.99
C ILE A 122 -19.31 -6.57 -7.80
N LYS A 123 -19.00 -7.24 -8.92
CA LYS A 123 -18.43 -8.60 -8.89
C LYS A 123 -17.05 -8.61 -8.25
N GLU A 124 -16.17 -7.68 -8.63
CA GLU A 124 -14.83 -7.59 -8.05
C GLU A 124 -14.85 -7.27 -6.57
N VAL A 125 -15.75 -6.37 -6.14
CA VAL A 125 -15.95 -6.09 -4.70
C VAL A 125 -16.38 -7.36 -3.98
N ALA A 126 -17.40 -8.06 -4.50
CA ALA A 126 -17.88 -9.30 -3.90
C ALA A 126 -16.78 -10.36 -3.82
N ASP A 127 -15.98 -10.53 -4.87
CA ASP A 127 -14.86 -11.47 -4.91
C ASP A 127 -13.75 -11.06 -3.92
N SER A 128 -13.49 -9.75 -3.78
CA SER A 128 -12.52 -9.24 -2.81
C SER A 128 -12.93 -9.52 -1.36
N MET A 129 -14.20 -9.27 -1.06
CA MET A 129 -14.80 -9.45 0.27
C MET A 129 -14.98 -10.92 0.68
N LYS A 130 -14.88 -11.89 -0.25
CA LYS A 130 -14.88 -13.32 0.11
C LYS A 130 -13.64 -13.73 0.91
N THR A 131 -12.51 -13.06 0.69
CA THR A 131 -11.23 -13.42 1.30
C THR A 131 -10.71 -12.36 2.25
N SER A 132 -11.17 -11.12 2.12
CA SER A 132 -10.80 -10.02 3.02
C SER A 132 -11.80 -9.88 4.15
N LYS A 133 -11.32 -9.76 5.38
CA LYS A 133 -12.15 -9.46 6.56
C LYS A 133 -12.75 -8.05 6.48
N HIS A 134 -12.05 -7.12 5.84
CA HIS A 134 -12.43 -5.71 5.77
C HIS A 134 -12.35 -5.18 4.34
N PHE A 135 -13.21 -4.22 4.02
CA PHE A 135 -13.20 -3.47 2.77
C PHE A 135 -13.77 -2.08 3.06
N TYR A 136 -12.88 -1.10 3.19
CA TYR A 136 -13.19 0.24 3.72
C TYR A 136 -13.61 1.23 2.63
N SER A 137 -13.30 0.91 1.38
CA SER A 137 -13.65 1.68 0.18
C SER A 137 -15.14 2.07 0.08
N ARG A 138 -15.41 3.20 -0.58
CA ARG A 138 -16.77 3.63 -0.96
C ARG A 138 -17.53 2.62 -1.83
N PHE A 139 -16.81 1.69 -2.48
CA PHE A 139 -17.42 0.63 -3.29
C PHE A 139 -18.01 -0.51 -2.45
N ASN A 140 -17.81 -0.52 -1.13
CA ASN A 140 -18.43 -1.50 -0.25
C ASN A 140 -19.97 -1.38 -0.30
N PRO A 141 -20.72 -2.42 -0.69
CA PRO A 141 -22.18 -2.34 -0.75
C PRO A 141 -22.84 -2.14 0.62
N LYS A 142 -22.15 -2.49 1.72
CA LYS A 142 -22.68 -2.35 3.09
C LYS A 142 -22.63 -0.91 3.61
N THR A 143 -21.80 -0.03 3.06
CA THR A 143 -21.72 1.38 3.48
C THR A 143 -22.90 2.20 2.95
N LYS A 144 -23.44 1.84 1.77
CA LYS A 144 -24.62 2.50 1.17
C LYS A 144 -25.90 2.33 1.99
N ASN A 145 -26.02 1.29 2.81
CA ASN A 145 -27.18 1.05 3.67
C ASN A 145 -27.17 1.85 5.00
N ARG A 146 -26.16 2.69 5.27
CA ARG A 146 -26.12 3.53 6.48
C ARG A 146 -26.67 4.95 6.28
N ALA A 147 -27.07 5.32 5.07
CA ALA A 147 -27.50 6.68 4.73
C ALA A 147 -29.02 6.94 4.88
N ILE A 148 -29.80 6.02 5.47
CA ILE A 148 -31.23 6.26 5.73
C ILE A 148 -31.53 5.95 7.19
N ILE A 149 -31.30 6.93 8.05
CA ILE A 149 -32.07 7.10 9.29
C ILE A 149 -32.29 8.62 9.42
N TYR A 150 -33.41 9.09 8.87
CA TYR A 150 -34.04 10.36 9.25
C TYR A 150 -35.17 10.03 10.24
#